data_AF-A0A7L2GHD4-F1
#
_entry.id   AF-A0A7L2GHD4-F1
#
_cell.length_a   1.000
_cell.length_b   1.000
_cell.length_c   1.000
_cell.angle_alpha   90.00
_cell.angle_beta   90.00
_cell.angle_gamma   90.00
#
_symmetry.space_group_name_H-M   'P 1'
#
loop_
_entity.id
_entity.type
_entity.pdbx_description
1 polymer ?
#
loop_
_entity_poly.entity_id
_entity_poly.type
_entity_poly.pdbx_seq_one_letter_code
_entity_poly.pdbx_strand_id
1 'polypeptide(L)'
;MAHVQFNTWLILCMFAGSQRLTDEHLHSRDSASANTPRHGPEDADVMLEMLWGGLDILANSTIWLRDEELASLRPARRFMQILEDEVPKTPTEIEQHLRYYSLTDTPLPLTEFDRLLFTSVYCAYQVRSVQGLDKNLWISFFSQLVDELFRDLCKGLCPANTTLLLASWPWKEKPSHLASLKHFYHSNLARTKRD
;
A
#
# COMPACT_ATOMS: atom_id res chain seq x y z
N MET A 1 -11.61 -24.81 -19.65
CA MET A 1 -12.85 -24.17 -19.16
C MET A 1 -12.81 -23.98 -17.63
N ALA A 2 -11.74 -23.39 -17.09
CA ALA A 2 -11.60 -23.08 -15.65
C ALA A 2 -11.47 -21.57 -15.38
N HIS A 3 -11.35 -20.76 -16.44
CA HIS A 3 -11.06 -19.33 -16.36
C HIS A 3 -12.32 -18.45 -16.21
N VAL A 4 -13.51 -19.03 -16.45
CA VAL A 4 -14.79 -18.29 -16.36
C VAL A 4 -15.38 -18.35 -14.95
N GLN A 5 -15.17 -19.44 -14.22
CA GLN A 5 -15.70 -19.59 -12.84
C GLN A 5 -14.96 -18.73 -11.81
N PHE A 6 -13.65 -18.47 -12.01
CA PHE A 6 -12.88 -17.62 -11.08
C PHE A 6 -13.31 -16.14 -11.15
N ASN A 7 -13.72 -15.68 -12.33
CA ASN A 7 -14.23 -14.31 -12.53
C ASN A 7 -15.60 -14.10 -11.88
N THR A 8 -16.43 -15.13 -11.76
CA THR A 8 -17.74 -15.02 -11.09
C THR A 8 -17.60 -14.90 -9.57
N TRP A 9 -16.57 -15.51 -8.98
CA TRP A 9 -16.29 -15.41 -7.54
C TRP A 9 -15.77 -14.03 -7.13
N LEU A 10 -14.89 -13.43 -7.94
CA LEU A 10 -14.41 -12.06 -7.71
C LEU A 10 -15.53 -11.01 -7.85
N ILE A 11 -16.53 -11.25 -8.71
CA ILE A 11 -17.70 -10.38 -8.83
C ILE A 11 -18.62 -10.50 -7.61
N LEU A 12 -18.76 -11.70 -7.03
CA LEU A 12 -19.56 -11.92 -5.82
C LEU A 12 -18.95 -11.30 -4.55
N CYS A 13 -17.62 -11.28 -4.43
CA CYS A 13 -16.94 -10.59 -3.32
C CYS A 13 -17.20 -9.07 -3.35
N MET A 14 -17.37 -8.48 -4.54
CA MET A 14 -17.67 -7.04 -4.69
C MET A 14 -19.14 -6.67 -4.42
N PHE A 15 -20.06 -7.64 -4.43
CA PHE A 15 -21.48 -7.41 -4.06
C PHE A 15 -21.81 -7.83 -2.61
N ALA A 16 -20.94 -8.57 -1.94
CA ALA A 16 -21.17 -9.02 -0.55
C ALA A 16 -20.84 -7.95 0.51
N GLY A 17 -20.21 -6.83 0.15
CA GLY A 17 -20.00 -5.68 1.06
C GLY A 17 -21.29 -4.99 1.56
N SER A 18 -22.47 -5.53 1.19
CA SER A 18 -23.77 -5.07 1.67
C SER A 18 -24.55 -6.13 2.46
N GLN A 19 -24.04 -7.36 2.62
CA GLN A 19 -24.70 -8.37 3.44
C GLN A 19 -23.89 -8.63 4.70
N ARG A 20 -24.38 -8.05 5.82
CA ARG A 20 -24.14 -8.57 7.17
C ARG A 20 -24.35 -10.09 7.15
N LEU A 21 -23.27 -10.86 7.11
CA LEU A 21 -23.32 -12.28 7.40
C LEU A 21 -22.89 -12.46 8.85
N THR A 22 -23.90 -12.52 9.70
CA THR A 22 -23.89 -13.17 11.01
C THR A 22 -23.10 -14.47 10.98
N ASP A 23 -22.16 -14.58 11.92
CA ASP A 23 -21.78 -15.76 12.69
C ASP A 23 -22.08 -17.12 12.02
N GLU A 24 -21.11 -17.67 11.30
CA GLU A 24 -20.95 -19.13 11.25
C GLU A 24 -19.46 -19.51 11.27
N HIS A 25 -19.13 -20.25 12.33
CA HIS A 25 -17.91 -21.03 12.51
C HIS A 25 -17.54 -21.80 11.24
N LEU A 26 -16.34 -21.54 10.71
CA LEU A 26 -15.64 -22.52 9.88
C LEU A 26 -14.30 -22.88 10.52
N HIS A 27 -14.32 -23.98 11.27
CA HIS A 27 -13.13 -24.68 11.73
C HIS A 27 -12.22 -24.99 10.54
N SER A 28 -11.04 -24.37 10.51
CA SER A 28 -9.91 -24.84 9.71
C SER A 28 -8.80 -25.32 10.63
N ARG A 29 -8.44 -26.58 10.38
CA ARG A 29 -7.66 -27.53 11.15
C ARG A 29 -6.23 -27.06 11.43
N ASP A 30 -5.78 -27.39 12.63
CA ASP A 30 -4.45 -27.12 13.19
C ASP A 30 -3.28 -27.41 12.24
N SER A 31 -2.43 -26.40 12.07
CA SER A 31 -0.98 -26.59 11.99
C SER A 31 -0.31 -25.48 12.79
N ALA A 32 0.27 -25.88 13.92
CA ALA A 32 1.08 -25.03 14.76
C ALA A 32 2.28 -24.52 13.96
N SER A 33 2.26 -23.24 13.60
CA SER A 33 3.44 -22.49 13.18
C SER A 33 3.28 -21.05 13.65
N ALA A 34 4.35 -20.55 14.26
CA ALA A 34 4.39 -19.41 15.17
C ALA A 34 3.82 -18.10 14.60
N ASN A 35 2.98 -17.44 15.41
CA ASN A 35 2.90 -15.99 15.70
C ASN A 35 3.08 -14.95 14.57
N THR A 36 2.92 -15.31 13.30
CA THR A 36 2.90 -14.33 12.22
C THR A 36 1.47 -13.84 12.03
N PRO A 37 1.18 -12.55 12.27
CA PRO A 37 -0.13 -12.01 11.98
C PRO A 37 -0.38 -12.14 10.47
N ARG A 38 -1.33 -12.99 10.09
CA ARG A 38 -1.72 -13.12 8.68
C ARG A 38 -2.54 -11.90 8.30
N HIS A 39 -2.10 -11.17 7.28
CA HIS A 39 -2.88 -10.10 6.66
C HIS A 39 -3.97 -10.73 5.79
N GLY A 40 -5.22 -10.54 6.20
CA GLY A 40 -6.40 -10.97 5.44
C GLY A 40 -6.81 -9.90 4.42
N PRO A 41 -7.61 -10.25 3.40
CA PRO A 41 -8.22 -9.26 2.53
C PRO A 41 -9.05 -8.22 3.31
N GLU A 42 -9.65 -8.62 4.44
CA GLU A 42 -10.42 -7.72 5.31
C GLU A 42 -9.53 -6.64 5.96
N ASP A 43 -8.24 -6.94 6.20
CA ASP A 43 -7.29 -5.96 6.74
C ASP A 43 -6.99 -4.85 5.71
N ALA A 44 -7.02 -5.18 4.42
CA ALA A 44 -6.79 -4.21 3.35
C ALA A 44 -7.95 -3.21 3.21
N ASP A 45 -9.19 -3.66 3.41
CA ASP A 45 -10.38 -2.80 3.43
C ASP A 45 -10.30 -1.80 4.60
N VAL A 46 -9.93 -2.28 5.79
CA VAL A 46 -9.71 -1.40 6.96
C VAL A 46 -8.58 -0.41 6.72
N MET A 47 -7.49 -0.83 6.07
CA MET A 47 -6.39 0.08 5.72
C MET A 47 -6.87 1.18 4.75
N LEU A 48 -7.62 0.81 3.71
CA LEU A 48 -8.17 1.77 2.76
C LEU A 48 -9.12 2.77 3.46
N GLU A 49 -10.02 2.25 4.29
CA GLU A 49 -10.94 3.06 5.08
C GLU A 49 -10.17 3.98 6.05
N MET A 50 -9.08 3.52 6.66
CA MET A 50 -8.23 4.35 7.52
C MET A 50 -7.59 5.51 6.74
N LEU A 51 -7.10 5.24 5.52
CA LEU A 51 -6.50 6.27 4.66
C LEU A 51 -7.53 7.27 4.11
N TRP A 52 -8.80 6.87 3.97
CA TRP A 52 -9.89 7.74 3.51
C TRP A 52 -10.64 8.44 4.65
N GLY A 53 -10.80 7.78 5.79
CA GLY A 53 -11.58 8.16 6.98
C GLY A 53 -10.91 9.19 7.88
N GLY A 54 -9.80 9.77 7.44
CA GLY A 54 -9.16 10.91 8.12
C GLY A 54 -8.05 10.51 9.07
N LEU A 55 -7.08 9.72 8.60
CA LEU A 55 -5.76 9.63 9.21
C LEU A 55 -5.13 11.03 9.27
N ASP A 56 -4.87 11.51 10.48
CA ASP A 56 -4.17 12.76 10.75
C ASP A 56 -2.77 12.47 11.28
N ILE A 57 -1.77 13.14 10.70
CA ILE A 57 -0.40 13.15 11.20
C ILE A 57 -0.08 14.58 11.63
N LEU A 58 0.11 14.76 12.92
CA LEU A 58 0.38 16.06 13.53
C LEU A 58 1.83 16.50 13.25
N ALA A 59 2.12 17.79 13.50
CA ALA A 59 3.45 18.37 13.25
C ALA A 59 4.57 17.75 14.09
N ASN A 60 4.24 17.13 15.21
CA ASN A 60 5.14 16.34 16.05
C ASN A 60 5.24 14.87 15.60
N SER A 61 4.77 14.56 14.39
CA SER A 61 4.70 13.21 13.81
C SER A 61 3.77 12.22 14.52
N THR A 62 2.97 12.68 15.50
CA THR A 62 1.95 11.84 16.15
C THR A 62 0.83 11.52 15.18
N ILE A 63 0.43 10.26 15.15
CA ILE A 63 -0.56 9.75 14.21
C ILE A 63 -1.86 9.45 14.96
N TRP A 64 -2.97 9.93 14.41
CA TRP A 64 -4.29 9.72 15.00
C TRP A 64 -5.33 9.45 13.92
N LEU A 65 -6.35 8.67 14.28
CA LEU A 65 -7.47 8.34 13.43
C LEU A 65 -8.73 8.97 14.03
N ARG A 66 -9.40 9.81 13.25
CA ARG A 66 -10.57 10.58 13.71
C ARG A 66 -11.75 9.73 14.13
N ASP A 67 -11.96 8.64 13.40
CA ASP A 67 -13.07 7.74 13.62
C ASP A 67 -12.74 6.75 14.75
N GLU A 68 -13.43 6.89 15.88
CA GLU A 68 -13.22 6.04 17.06
C GLU A 68 -13.66 4.59 16.83
N GLU A 69 -14.71 4.36 16.03
CA GLU A 69 -15.16 2.99 15.71
C GLU A 69 -14.09 2.29 14.88
N LEU A 70 -13.59 2.96 13.84
CA LEU A 70 -12.51 2.45 13.00
C LEU A 70 -11.21 2.26 13.80
N ALA A 71 -10.86 3.21 14.67
CA ALA A 71 -9.66 3.14 15.51
C ALA A 71 -9.71 1.98 16.53
N SER A 72 -10.91 1.52 16.89
CA SER A 72 -11.08 0.39 17.80
C SER A 72 -10.75 -0.97 17.14
N LEU A 73 -10.82 -1.04 15.81
CA LEU A 73 -10.60 -2.27 15.07
C LEU A 73 -9.17 -2.78 15.28
N ARG A 74 -9.03 -4.10 15.44
CA ARG A 74 -7.72 -4.74 15.65
C ARG A 74 -6.74 -4.47 14.49
N PRO A 75 -7.14 -4.52 13.21
CA PRO A 75 -6.25 -4.19 12.10
C PRO A 75 -5.82 -2.72 12.13
N ALA A 76 -6.75 -1.80 12.36
CA ALA A 76 -6.44 -0.37 12.48
C ALA A 76 -5.42 -0.08 13.58
N ARG A 77 -5.59 -0.66 14.78
CA ARG A 77 -4.60 -0.52 15.87
C ARG A 77 -3.22 -1.03 15.50
N ARG A 78 -3.13 -2.15 14.75
CA ARG A 78 -1.85 -2.66 14.27
C ARG A 78 -1.21 -1.71 13.26
N PHE A 79 -1.97 -1.21 12.29
CA PHE A 79 -1.45 -0.27 11.30
C PHE A 79 -0.97 1.03 11.94
N MET A 80 -1.70 1.53 12.95
CA MET A 80 -1.29 2.67 13.75
C MET A 80 0.03 2.41 14.49
N GLN A 81 0.23 1.21 15.05
CA GLN A 81 1.50 0.82 15.67
C GLN A 81 2.66 0.81 14.66
N ILE A 82 2.47 0.22 13.48
CA ILE A 82 3.51 0.22 12.42
C ILE A 82 3.84 1.66 12.01
N LEU A 83 2.80 2.47 11.80
CA LEU A 83 2.92 3.87 11.46
C LEU A 83 3.67 4.67 12.53
N GLU A 84 3.46 4.40 13.82
CA GLU A 84 4.12 5.14 14.91
C GLU A 84 5.56 4.64 15.16
N ASP A 85 5.73 3.31 15.25
CA ASP A 85 6.94 2.69 15.79
C ASP A 85 7.97 2.30 14.70
N GLU A 86 7.50 1.94 13.49
CA GLU A 86 8.37 1.38 12.46
C GLU A 86 8.68 2.38 11.33
N VAL A 87 7.77 3.30 11.05
CA VAL A 87 7.92 4.25 9.94
C VAL A 87 8.90 5.37 10.30
N PRO A 88 9.95 5.59 9.49
CA PRO A 88 10.90 6.67 9.70
C PRO A 88 10.21 8.03 9.57
N LYS A 89 10.55 8.96 10.45
CA LYS A 89 9.90 10.28 10.51
C LYS A 89 10.78 11.40 9.98
N THR A 90 12.09 11.16 9.91
CA THR A 90 13.08 12.14 9.47
C THR A 90 13.54 11.90 8.03
N PRO A 91 13.91 12.95 7.28
CA PRO A 91 14.48 12.81 5.95
C PRO A 91 15.68 11.86 5.88
N THR A 92 16.58 11.92 6.86
CA THR A 92 17.79 11.09 6.89
C THR A 92 17.48 9.61 7.04
N GLU A 93 16.52 9.25 7.90
CA GLU A 93 16.08 7.85 8.04
C GLU A 93 15.40 7.34 6.76
N ILE A 94 14.60 8.19 6.10
CA ILE A 94 13.95 7.84 4.83
C ILE A 94 14.99 7.63 3.72
N GLU A 95 16.01 8.47 3.63
CA GLU A 95 17.13 8.29 2.69
C GLU A 95 17.87 6.98 2.94
N GLN A 96 18.10 6.62 4.21
CA GLN A 96 18.73 5.35 4.57
C GLN A 96 17.90 4.15 4.13
N HIS A 97 16.57 4.21 4.32
CA HIS A 97 15.65 3.18 3.84
C HIS A 97 15.66 3.07 2.31
N LEU A 98 15.60 4.19 1.59
CA LEU A 98 15.66 4.19 0.13
C LEU A 98 16.96 3.56 -0.38
N ARG A 99 18.10 3.87 0.25
CA ARG A 99 19.39 3.23 -0.07
C ARG A 99 19.33 1.73 0.19
N TYR A 100 18.81 1.31 1.34
CA TYR A 100 18.63 -0.11 1.67
C TYR A 100 17.80 -0.81 0.59
N TYR A 101 16.61 -0.31 0.28
CA TYR A 101 15.72 -0.93 -0.71
C TYR A 101 16.35 -0.99 -2.10
N SER A 102 17.09 0.05 -2.52
CA SER A 102 17.74 0.10 -3.83
C SER A 102 18.82 -0.98 -4.02
N LEU A 103 19.45 -1.41 -2.92
CA LEU A 103 20.51 -2.42 -2.92
C LEU A 103 19.98 -3.85 -2.75
N THR A 104 18.72 -4.01 -2.35
CA THR A 104 18.11 -5.32 -2.12
C THR A 104 17.53 -5.88 -3.41
N ASP A 105 18.19 -6.88 -4.00
CA ASP A 105 17.73 -7.50 -5.26
C ASP A 105 16.74 -8.66 -5.06
N THR A 106 16.55 -9.12 -3.83
CA THR A 106 15.55 -10.13 -3.47
C THR A 106 14.22 -9.48 -3.07
N PRO A 107 13.08 -10.19 -3.22
CA PRO A 107 11.80 -9.73 -2.66
C PRO A 107 11.94 -9.42 -1.17
N LEU A 108 11.36 -8.31 -0.72
CA LEU A 108 11.39 -7.93 0.69
C LEU A 108 10.56 -8.93 1.53
N PRO A 109 10.98 -9.22 2.77
CA PRO A 109 10.11 -9.82 3.77
C PRO A 109 8.85 -8.96 3.97
N LEU A 110 7.73 -9.60 4.34
CA LEU A 110 6.43 -8.91 4.49
C LEU A 110 6.50 -7.69 5.42
N THR A 111 7.22 -7.79 6.53
CA THR A 111 7.39 -6.69 7.49
C THR A 111 8.15 -5.50 6.89
N GLU A 112 9.16 -5.76 6.06
CA GLU A 112 9.91 -4.70 5.38
C GLU A 112 9.10 -4.08 4.24
N PHE A 113 8.28 -4.88 3.56
CA PHE A 113 7.33 -4.38 2.56
C PHE A 113 6.26 -3.49 3.22
N ASP A 114 5.71 -3.89 4.36
CA ASP A 114 4.76 -3.08 5.13
C ASP A 114 5.43 -1.74 5.54
N ARG A 115 6.67 -1.80 6.03
CA ARG A 115 7.45 -0.60 6.37
C ARG A 115 7.64 0.31 5.15
N LEU A 116 7.99 -0.24 3.99
CA LEU A 116 8.09 0.52 2.72
C LEU A 116 6.75 1.18 2.35
N LEU A 117 5.65 0.42 2.41
CA LEU A 117 4.30 0.90 2.13
C LEU A 117 3.90 2.05 3.06
N PHE A 118 4.01 1.86 4.38
CA PHE A 118 3.62 2.89 5.35
C PHE A 118 4.56 4.10 5.35
N THR A 119 5.84 3.93 4.97
CA THR A 119 6.73 5.07 4.70
C THR A 119 6.25 5.88 3.50
N SER A 120 5.76 5.23 2.44
CA SER A 120 5.19 5.93 1.28
C SER A 120 3.92 6.73 1.67
N VAL A 121 3.05 6.15 2.51
CA VAL A 121 1.86 6.82 3.06
C VAL A 121 2.25 8.06 3.86
N TYR A 122 3.25 7.94 4.75
CA TYR A 122 3.75 9.06 5.53
C TYR A 122 4.28 10.19 4.63
N CYS A 123 5.10 9.86 3.63
CA CYS A 123 5.59 10.86 2.68
C CYS A 123 4.47 11.52 1.89
N ALA A 124 3.45 10.77 1.45
CA ALA A 124 2.28 11.33 0.78
C ALA A 124 1.52 12.32 1.67
N TYR A 125 1.41 12.03 2.96
CA TYR A 125 0.85 12.96 3.94
C TYR A 125 1.70 14.22 4.06
N GLN A 126 3.03 14.09 4.18
CA GLN A 126 3.93 15.26 4.25
C GLN A 126 3.85 16.15 3.00
N VAL A 127 3.67 15.57 1.81
CA VAL A 127 3.43 16.33 0.58
C VAL A 127 2.15 17.18 0.64
N ARG A 128 1.13 16.70 1.36
CA ARG A 128 -0.13 17.43 1.58
C ARG A 128 0.01 18.51 2.65
N SER A 129 0.73 18.24 3.74
CA SER A 129 0.82 19.13 4.91
C SER A 129 1.89 20.22 4.79
N VAL A 130 3.05 19.91 4.21
CA VAL A 130 4.20 20.82 4.13
C VAL A 130 4.05 21.79 2.95
N GLN A 131 4.45 23.04 3.17
CA GLN A 131 4.49 24.09 2.14
C GLN A 131 5.94 24.54 1.88
N GLY A 132 6.17 25.20 0.74
CA GLY A 132 7.49 25.75 0.41
C GLY A 132 8.48 24.73 -0.15
N LEU A 133 9.78 25.03 -0.04
CA LEU A 133 10.85 24.27 -0.70
C LEU A 133 10.93 22.81 -0.21
N ASP A 134 10.64 22.59 1.07
CA ASP A 134 10.67 21.27 1.72
C ASP A 134 9.64 20.31 1.12
N LYS A 135 8.56 20.83 0.52
CA LYS A 135 7.57 20.01 -0.19
C LYS A 135 8.20 19.23 -1.35
N ASN A 136 9.17 19.81 -2.07
CA ASN A 136 9.82 19.12 -3.19
C ASN A 136 10.63 17.92 -2.72
N LEU A 137 11.23 18.00 -1.53
CA LEU A 137 11.93 16.89 -0.90
C LEU A 137 10.96 15.73 -0.60
N TRP A 138 9.82 16.03 0.01
CA TRP A 138 8.79 15.02 0.29
C TRP A 138 8.18 14.41 -0.96
N ILE A 139 7.99 15.20 -2.03
CA ILE A 139 7.55 14.68 -3.35
C ILE A 139 8.59 13.70 -3.91
N SER A 140 9.88 14.04 -3.79
CA SER A 140 10.98 13.19 -4.24
C SER A 140 11.01 11.87 -3.48
N PHE A 141 10.93 11.91 -2.15
CA PHE A 141 10.86 10.68 -1.34
C PHE A 141 9.64 9.84 -1.66
N PHE A 142 8.46 10.45 -1.76
CA PHE A 142 7.24 9.72 -2.11
C PHE A 142 7.39 9.00 -3.46
N SER A 143 7.90 9.71 -4.47
CA SER A 143 8.09 9.14 -5.81
C SER A 143 9.04 7.95 -5.80
N GLN A 144 10.20 8.10 -5.14
CA GLN A 144 11.19 7.03 -5.03
C GLN A 144 10.66 5.82 -4.25
N LEU A 145 9.92 6.03 -3.15
CA LEU A 145 9.33 4.92 -2.38
C LEU A 145 8.28 4.16 -3.20
N VAL A 146 7.49 4.85 -4.01
CA VAL A 146 6.51 4.21 -4.91
C VAL A 146 7.22 3.41 -6.01
N ASP A 147 8.33 3.92 -6.55
CA ASP A 147 9.15 3.18 -7.50
C ASP A 147 9.72 1.90 -6.88
N GLU A 148 10.18 1.98 -5.64
CA GLU A 148 10.69 0.84 -4.88
C GLU A 148 9.59 -0.19 -4.56
N LEU A 149 8.36 0.25 -4.26
CA LEU A 149 7.20 -0.64 -4.10
C LEU A 149 6.94 -1.44 -5.38
N PHE A 150 6.90 -0.77 -6.53
CA PHE A 150 6.69 -1.46 -7.80
C PHE A 150 7.86 -2.38 -8.16
N ARG A 151 9.10 -1.93 -7.90
CA ARG A 151 10.30 -2.74 -8.13
C ARG A 151 10.24 -4.02 -7.28
N ASP A 152 9.91 -3.92 -6.00
CA ASP A 152 9.85 -5.08 -5.11
C ASP A 152 8.76 -6.09 -5.50
N LEU A 153 7.53 -5.60 -5.76
CA LEU A 153 6.44 -6.44 -6.28
C LEU A 153 6.87 -7.21 -7.54
N CYS A 154 7.72 -6.60 -8.37
CA CYS A 154 8.20 -7.24 -9.58
C CYS A 154 9.30 -8.27 -9.40
N LYS A 155 10.08 -8.23 -8.31
CA LYS A 155 11.09 -9.26 -8.05
C LYS A 155 10.47 -10.67 -7.93
N GLY A 156 9.22 -10.74 -7.46
CA GLY A 156 8.47 -12.00 -7.35
C GLY A 156 7.53 -12.32 -8.52
N LEU A 157 7.14 -11.31 -9.32
CA LEU A 157 6.02 -11.44 -10.28
C LEU A 157 6.38 -11.14 -11.74
N CYS A 158 7.49 -10.43 -11.98
CA CYS A 158 7.82 -9.91 -13.30
C CYS A 158 8.88 -10.78 -13.99
N PRO A 159 8.82 -10.94 -15.33
CA PRO A 159 9.87 -11.65 -16.07
C PRO A 159 11.24 -11.00 -15.85
N ALA A 160 12.32 -11.79 -15.84
CA ALA A 160 13.68 -11.34 -15.51
C ALA A 160 14.21 -10.14 -16.34
N ASN A 161 13.61 -9.84 -17.49
CA ASN A 161 13.99 -8.71 -18.35
C ASN A 161 13.17 -7.43 -18.11
N THR A 162 12.24 -7.40 -17.14
CA THR A 162 11.27 -6.30 -16.96
C THR A 162 11.57 -5.41 -15.75
N THR A 163 12.42 -5.85 -14.82
CA THR A 163 12.70 -5.17 -13.53
C THR A 163 13.32 -3.78 -13.67
N LEU A 164 14.03 -3.50 -14.78
CA LEU A 164 14.72 -2.22 -15.00
C LEU A 164 13.86 -1.09 -15.59
N LEU A 165 12.62 -1.36 -16.01
CA LEU A 165 11.85 -0.42 -16.84
C LEU A 165 10.51 0.06 -16.25
N LEU A 166 10.10 -0.40 -15.07
CA LEU A 166 8.71 -0.21 -14.65
C LEU A 166 8.37 1.11 -13.96
N ALA A 167 9.35 1.75 -13.31
CA ALA A 167 9.17 3.09 -12.75
C ALA A 167 8.97 4.17 -13.83
N SER A 168 9.53 3.95 -15.03
CA SER A 168 9.49 4.91 -16.14
C SER A 168 8.41 4.63 -17.19
N TRP A 169 7.62 3.57 -17.04
CA TRP A 169 6.59 3.25 -18.03
C TRP A 169 5.38 4.19 -17.91
N PRO A 170 4.97 4.82 -19.02
CA PRO A 170 3.65 5.44 -19.10
C PRO A 170 2.60 4.41 -18.66
N TRP A 171 1.60 4.80 -17.85
CA TRP A 171 0.54 3.90 -17.37
C TRP A 171 -0.17 3.11 -18.49
N LYS A 172 -0.11 3.61 -19.73
CA LYS A 172 -0.64 2.96 -20.93
C LYS A 172 0.15 1.71 -21.34
N GLU A 173 1.44 1.67 -21.00
CA GLU A 173 2.39 0.64 -21.41
C GLU A 173 2.59 -0.42 -20.32
N LYS A 174 2.14 -0.20 -19.06
CA LYS A 174 2.27 -1.17 -17.94
C LYS A 174 1.87 -2.61 -18.34
N PRO A 175 2.66 -3.63 -17.93
CA PRO A 175 2.40 -5.02 -18.28
C PRO A 175 0.99 -5.47 -17.91
N SER A 176 0.45 -6.41 -18.69
CA SER A 176 -0.93 -6.90 -18.51
C SER A 176 -1.20 -7.52 -17.14
N HIS A 177 -0.20 -8.05 -16.44
CA HIS A 177 -0.37 -8.57 -15.07
C HIS A 177 -0.60 -7.45 -14.04
N LEU A 178 -0.25 -6.19 -14.35
CA LEU A 178 -0.63 -5.00 -13.58
C LEU A 178 -1.93 -4.36 -14.09
N ALA A 179 -2.59 -4.93 -15.11
CA ALA A 179 -3.81 -4.36 -15.68
C ALA A 179 -4.99 -4.36 -14.70
N SER A 180 -5.01 -5.26 -13.72
CA SER A 180 -6.01 -5.23 -12.65
C SER A 180 -5.97 -3.91 -11.87
N LEU A 181 -4.78 -3.34 -11.64
CA LEU A 181 -4.61 -2.03 -10.98
C LEU A 181 -5.09 -0.85 -11.85
N LYS A 182 -5.11 -1.02 -13.18
CA LYS A 182 -5.55 0.00 -14.14
C LYS A 182 -7.04 0.31 -14.02
N HIS A 183 -7.86 -0.65 -13.59
CA HIS A 183 -9.29 -0.44 -13.37
C HIS A 183 -9.58 0.46 -12.15
N PHE A 184 -8.71 0.42 -11.15
CA PHE A 184 -8.87 1.18 -9.90
C PHE A 184 -8.33 2.62 -10.00
N TYR A 185 -7.26 2.83 -10.78
CA TYR A 185 -6.69 4.16 -10.99
C TYR A 185 -7.14 4.75 -12.34
N HIS A 186 -8.31 5.39 -12.34
CA HIS A 186 -8.68 6.29 -13.44
C HIS A 186 -7.94 7.62 -13.26
N SER A 187 -6.80 7.75 -13.93
CA SER A 187 -6.08 9.01 -14.06
C SER A 187 -6.96 10.06 -14.76
N ASN A 188 -7.51 11.01 -14.00
CA ASN A 188 -8.10 12.25 -14.52
C ASN A 188 -7.03 13.32 -14.76
N LEU A 189 -5.83 12.93 -15.21
CA LEU A 189 -4.81 13.91 -15.58
C LEU A 189 -5.15 14.44 -16.98
N ALA A 190 -6.06 15.41 -17.01
CA ALA A 190 -6.39 16.17 -18.19
C ALA A 190 -5.09 16.72 -18.78
N ARG A 191 -4.73 16.18 -19.93
CA ARG A 191 -3.63 16.61 -20.78
C ARG A 191 -3.89 18.06 -21.18
N THR A 192 -3.33 19.03 -20.48
CA THR A 192 -3.18 20.38 -21.03
C THR A 192 -2.19 20.27 -22.18
N LYS A 193 -2.70 19.98 -23.37
CA LYS A 193 -2.00 20.27 -24.63
C LYS A 193 -1.80 21.78 -24.66
N ARG A 194 -0.57 22.21 -24.56
CA ARG A 194 -0.14 23.55 -24.96
C ARG A 194 0.15 23.42 -26.46
N ASP A 195 -0.75 23.95 -27.28
CA ASP A 195 -0.43 24.37 -28.64
C ASP A 195 0.21 25.77 -28.57
#